data_AF-A0A2E1WAU0-F1
#
_entry.id   AF-A0A2E1WAU0-F1
#
_cell.length_a   1.000
_cell.length_b   1.000
_cell.length_c   1.000
_cell.angle_alpha   90.00
_cell.angle_beta   90.00
_cell.angle_gamma   90.00
#
_symmetry.space_group_name_H-M   'P 1'
#
loop_
_entity.id
_entity.type
_entity.pdbx_description
1 polymer ?
#
loop_
_entity_poly.entity_id
_entity_poly.type
_entity_poly.pdbx_seq_one_letter_code
_entity_poly.pdbx_strand_id
1 'polypeptide(L)'
;MMTKDQNGKFKNIINYILVLLGINGVICILTTIFGLATDKRLLGSYDLSIISTINKLMWNIQFFSFWILVLGVVIGSIVAMIYTFFTENNS
;
A
#
# COMPACT_ATOMS: atom_id res chain seq x y z
N MET A 1 21.10 7.16 29.67
CA MET A 1 21.49 6.68 28.31
C MET A 1 20.35 5.83 27.76
N MET A 2 19.36 6.42 27.08
CA MET A 2 18.18 5.65 26.65
C MET A 2 17.50 6.28 25.42
N THR A 3 18.26 6.63 24.39
CA THR A 3 17.71 7.28 23.17
C THR A 3 18.16 6.67 21.86
N LYS A 4 19.16 5.77 21.86
CA LYS A 4 19.74 5.21 20.62
C LYS A 4 18.93 4.04 20.03
N ASP A 5 18.30 3.20 20.86
CA ASP A 5 17.55 2.02 20.42
C ASP A 5 16.14 2.39 19.90
N GLN A 6 15.47 3.35 20.55
CA GLN A 6 14.12 3.79 20.18
C GLN A 6 14.06 4.47 18.80
N ASN A 7 15.07 5.28 18.47
CA ASN A 7 15.19 5.89 17.15
C ASN A 7 15.37 4.85 16.04
N GLY A 8 16.02 3.72 16.32
CA GLY A 8 16.20 2.64 15.35
C GLY A 8 14.90 1.92 15.01
N LYS A 9 14.12 1.55 16.02
CA LYS A 9 12.84 0.84 15.82
C LYS A 9 11.77 1.71 15.18
N PHE A 10 11.66 2.98 15.59
CA PHE A 10 10.73 3.92 14.98
C PHE A 10 11.10 4.22 13.52
N LYS A 11 12.39 4.38 13.22
CA LYS A 11 12.89 4.52 11.85
C LYS A 11 12.55 3.31 10.99
N ASN A 12 12.60 2.10 11.54
CA ASN A 12 12.20 0.89 10.80
C ASN A 12 10.70 0.85 10.49
N ILE A 13 9.83 1.29 11.41
CA ILE A 13 8.38 1.39 11.17
C ILE A 13 8.09 2.42 10.08
N ILE A 14 8.73 3.60 10.13
CA ILE A 14 8.59 4.61 9.08
C ILE A 14 9.08 4.08 7.74
N ASN A 15 10.23 3.39 7.72
CA ASN A 15 10.78 2.85 6.48
C ASN A 15 9.85 1.76 5.90
N TYR A 16 9.23 0.94 6.74
CA TYR A 16 8.22 -0.03 6.32
C TYR A 16 6.98 0.63 5.71
N ILE A 17 6.46 1.69 6.34
CA ILE A 17 5.31 2.46 5.81
C ILE A 17 5.67 3.12 4.46
N LEU A 18 6.88 3.67 4.33
CA LEU A 18 7.36 4.25 3.07
C LEU A 18 7.47 3.20 1.96
N VAL A 19 7.98 2.00 2.27
CA VAL A 19 8.05 0.88 1.32
C VAL A 19 6.65 0.43 0.90
N LEU A 20 5.70 0.31 1.84
CA LEU A 20 4.31 -0.01 1.54
C LEU A 20 3.68 1.05 0.62
N LEU A 21 3.91 2.34 0.88
CA LEU A 21 3.43 3.44 0.05
C LEU A 21 4.03 3.38 -1.36
N GLY A 22 5.33 3.10 -1.47
CA GLY A 22 6.02 2.93 -2.74
C GLY A 22 5.45 1.76 -3.56
N ILE A 23 5.32 0.58 -2.94
CA ILE A 23 4.76 -0.61 -3.61
C ILE A 23 3.32 -0.34 -4.06
N ASN A 24 2.50 0.30 -3.24
CA ASN A 24 1.12 0.61 -3.59
C ASN A 24 1.04 1.62 -4.75
N GLY A 25 1.94 2.62 -4.76
CA GLY A 25 2.08 3.54 -5.89
C GLY A 25 2.45 2.83 -7.19
N VAL A 26 3.38 1.89 -7.15
CA VAL A 26 3.77 1.07 -8.33
C VAL A 26 2.60 0.23 -8.82
N ILE A 27 1.87 -0.45 -7.92
CA ILE A 27 0.68 -1.24 -8.26
C ILE A 27 -0.37 -0.34 -8.91
N CYS A 28 -0.62 0.85 -8.36
CA CYS A 28 -1.55 1.83 -8.91
C CYS A 28 -1.16 2.26 -10.35
N ILE A 29 0.13 2.55 -10.58
CA ILE A 29 0.62 2.92 -11.92
C ILE A 29 0.44 1.76 -12.90
N LEU A 30 0.86 0.55 -12.54
CA LEU A 30 0.75 -0.63 -13.42
C LEU A 30 -0.70 -0.92 -13.79
N THR A 31 -1.59 -0.93 -12.81
CA THR A 31 -3.02 -1.17 -13.02
C THR A 31 -3.67 -0.06 -13.85
N THR A 32 -3.20 1.19 -13.74
CA THR A 32 -3.65 2.30 -14.59
C THR A 32 -3.17 2.14 -16.03
N ILE A 33 -1.90 1.77 -16.24
CA ILE A 33 -1.36 1.51 -17.59
C ILE A 33 -2.10 0.34 -18.24
N PHE A 34 -2.30 -0.76 -17.50
CA PHE A 34 -3.07 -1.90 -17.98
C PHE A 34 -4.53 -1.52 -18.24
N GLY A 35 -5.14 -0.71 -17.37
CA GLY A 35 -6.50 -0.18 -17.55
C GLY A 35 -6.65 0.68 -18.80
N LEU A 36 -5.67 1.55 -19.09
CA LEU A 36 -5.60 2.31 -20.34
C LEU A 36 -5.40 1.41 -21.56
N ALA A 37 -4.52 0.41 -21.45
CA ALA A 37 -4.27 -0.55 -22.52
C ALA A 37 -5.48 -1.45 -22.79
N THR A 38 -6.34 -1.69 -21.77
CA THR A 38 -7.60 -2.43 -21.88
C THR A 38 -8.81 -1.54 -22.16
N ASP A 39 -8.61 -0.24 -22.37
CA ASP A 39 -9.71 0.67 -22.66
C ASP A 39 -10.29 0.37 -24.05
N LYS A 40 -11.61 0.19 -24.09
CA LYS A 40 -12.36 -0.28 -25.27
C LYS A 40 -12.21 0.65 -26.47
N ARG A 41 -11.83 1.91 -26.24
CA ARG A 41 -11.60 2.92 -27.29
C ARG A 41 -10.32 2.67 -28.09
N LEU A 42 -9.31 2.02 -27.50
CA LEU A 42 -8.02 1.71 -28.16
C LEU A 42 -8.00 0.32 -28.79
N LEU A 43 -8.81 -0.62 -28.29
CA LEU A 43 -8.76 -2.04 -28.69
C LEU A 43 -9.66 -2.44 -29.86
N GLY A 44 -10.50 -1.54 -30.39
CA GLY A 44 -11.33 -1.84 -31.56
C GLY A 44 -12.21 -3.10 -31.38
N SER A 45 -12.32 -3.92 -32.43
CA SER A 45 -13.20 -5.11 -32.51
C SER A 45 -12.62 -6.40 -31.91
N TYR A 46 -11.70 -6.30 -30.94
CA TYR A 46 -11.24 -7.48 -30.19
C TYR A 46 -12.30 -7.99 -29.21
N ASP A 47 -12.28 -9.28 -28.91
CA ASP A 47 -13.21 -9.95 -28.02
C ASP A 47 -13.22 -9.32 -26.61
N LEU A 48 -14.22 -8.47 -26.37
CA LEU A 48 -14.35 -7.61 -25.19
C LEU A 48 -14.53 -8.38 -23.87
N SER A 49 -14.80 -9.69 -23.95
CA SER A 49 -15.03 -10.55 -22.79
C SER A 49 -13.78 -10.72 -21.92
N ILE A 50 -12.63 -11.00 -22.55
CA ILE A 50 -11.35 -11.21 -21.86
C ILE A 50 -10.86 -9.89 -21.26
N ILE A 51 -10.98 -8.79 -22.02
CA ILE A 51 -10.60 -7.43 -21.62
C ILE A 51 -11.40 -6.97 -20.41
N SER A 52 -12.72 -7.21 -20.41
CA SER A 52 -13.58 -6.89 -19.26
C SER A 52 -13.18 -7.64 -18.00
N THR A 53 -12.73 -8.88 -18.14
CA THR A 53 -12.32 -9.72 -17.00
C THR A 53 -10.99 -9.25 -16.43
N ILE A 54 -10.03 -8.93 -17.29
CA ILE A 54 -8.72 -8.36 -16.90
C ILE A 54 -8.92 -7.02 -16.19
N ASN A 55 -9.76 -6.14 -16.73
CA ASN A 55 -10.01 -4.84 -16.11
C ASN A 55 -10.66 -4.97 -14.71
N LYS A 56 -11.63 -5.88 -14.55
CA LYS A 56 -12.21 -6.19 -13.23
C LYS A 56 -11.16 -6.73 -12.26
N LEU A 57 -10.26 -7.59 -12.72
CA LEU A 57 -9.19 -8.16 -11.90
C LEU A 57 -8.18 -7.07 -11.47
N MET A 58 -7.80 -6.17 -12.38
CA MET A 58 -6.91 -5.03 -12.08
C MET A 58 -7.52 -4.08 -11.04
N TRP A 59 -8.82 -3.77 -11.16
CA TRP A 59 -9.55 -3.00 -10.17
C TRP A 59 -9.57 -3.67 -8.78
N ASN A 60 -9.76 -4.99 -8.76
CA ASN A 60 -9.78 -5.75 -7.52
C ASN A 60 -8.40 -5.76 -6.84
N ILE A 61 -7.32 -5.83 -7.63
CA ILE A 61 -5.94 -5.72 -7.14
C ILE A 61 -5.66 -4.32 -6.58
N GLN A 62 -6.08 -3.25 -7.26
CA GLN A 62 -5.97 -1.88 -6.74
C GLN A 62 -6.71 -1.73 -5.41
N PHE A 63 -7.95 -2.20 -5.35
CA PHE A 63 -8.78 -2.14 -4.16
C PHE A 63 -8.10 -2.87 -2.98
N PHE A 64 -7.65 -4.11 -3.21
CA PHE A 64 -6.98 -4.91 -2.18
C PHE A 64 -5.66 -4.27 -1.71
N SER A 65 -4.86 -3.76 -2.65
CA SER A 65 -3.59 -3.06 -2.36
C SER A 65 -3.81 -1.81 -1.51
N PHE A 66 -4.87 -1.03 -1.80
CA PHE A 66 -5.25 0.12 -0.98
C PHE A 66 -5.57 -0.27 0.47
N TRP A 67 -6.38 -1.31 0.67
CA TRP A 67 -6.74 -1.77 2.03
C TRP A 67 -5.56 -2.32 2.82
N ILE A 68 -4.61 -3.02 2.17
CA ILE A 68 -3.37 -3.45 2.82
C ILE A 68 -2.58 -2.26 3.35
N LEU A 69 -2.49 -1.18 2.56
CA LEU A 69 -1.79 0.03 2.99
C LEU A 69 -2.49 0.72 4.16
N VAL A 70 -3.82 0.85 4.11
CA VAL A 70 -4.59 1.40 5.23
C VAL A 70 -4.36 0.58 6.49
N LEU A 71 -4.44 -0.75 6.41
CA LEU A 71 -4.16 -1.64 7.54
C LEU A 71 -2.73 -1.50 8.04
N GLY A 72 -1.74 -1.43 7.15
CA GLY A 72 -0.34 -1.24 7.50
C GLY A 72 -0.09 0.07 8.25
N VAL A 73 -0.72 1.17 7.81
CA VAL A 73 -0.63 2.48 8.48
C VAL A 73 -1.33 2.47 9.84
N VAL A 74 -2.53 1.87 9.93
CA VAL A 74 -3.29 1.78 11.19
C VAL A 74 -2.57 0.91 12.21
N ILE A 75 -2.08 -0.28 11.81
CA ILE A 75 -1.33 -1.14 12.72
C ILE A 75 -0.02 -0.47 13.11
N GLY A 76 0.69 0.15 12.16
CA GLY A 76 1.92 0.89 12.43
C GLY A 76 1.73 2.03 13.43
N SER A 77 0.63 2.78 13.34
CA SER A 77 0.32 3.87 14.27
C SER A 77 -0.09 3.37 15.65
N ILE A 78 -0.86 2.28 15.74
CA ILE A 78 -1.20 1.63 17.02
C ILE A 78 0.07 1.12 17.71
N VAL A 79 0.95 0.42 16.99
CA VAL A 79 2.22 -0.07 17.54
C VAL A 79 3.09 1.10 18.02
N ALA A 80 3.18 2.18 17.25
CA ALA A 80 3.91 3.38 17.66
C ALA A 80 3.33 3.99 18.95
N MET A 81 1.99 4.13 19.03
CA MET A 81 1.30 4.67 20.20
C MET A 81 1.54 3.82 21.46
N ILE A 82 1.41 2.50 21.35
CA ILE A 82 1.71 1.55 22.43
C ILE A 82 3.17 1.73 22.89
N TYR A 83 4.11 1.82 21.94
CA TYR A 83 5.52 1.95 22.26
C TYR A 83 5.83 3.26 23.00
N THR A 84 5.24 4.38 22.58
CA THR A 84 5.36 5.67 23.29
C THR A 84 4.78 5.60 24.70
N PHE A 85 3.61 4.97 24.86
CA PHE A 85 2.92 4.89 26.15
C PHE A 85 3.68 4.05 27.18
N PHE A 86 4.30 2.94 26.75
CA PHE A 86 5.16 2.14 27.64
C PHE A 86 6.51 2.79 27.93
N THR A 87 6.98 3.68 27.05
CA THR A 87 8.24 4.42 27.27
C THR A 87 8.05 5.51 28.32
N GLU A 88 6.98 6.30 28.22
CA GLU A 88 6.69 7.38 29.18
C GLU A 88 6.40 6.86 30.59
N ASN A 89 5.76 5.70 30.73
CA ASN A 89 5.42 5.15 32.06
C ASN A 89 6.59 4.41 32.76
N ASN A 90 7.72 4.19 32.08
CA ASN A 90 8.90 3.50 32.64
C ASN A 90 10.12 4.43 32.82
N SER A 91 9.97 5.75 32.64
CA SER A 91 10.97 6.77 32.94
C SER A 91 10.63 7.55 34.20
#